data_AF-A0A6J7EDR4-F1
#
_entry.id   AF-A0A6J7EDR4-F1
#
_cell.length_a   1.000
_cell.length_b   1.000
_cell.length_c   1.000
_cell.angle_alpha   90.00
_cell.angle_beta   90.00
_cell.angle_gamma   90.00
#
_symmetry.space_group_name_H-M   'P 1'
#
loop_
_entity.id
_entity.type
_entity.pdbx_description
1 polymer ?
#
loop_
_entity_poly.entity_id
_entity_poly.type
_entity_poly.pdbx_seq_one_letter_code
_entity_poly.pdbx_strand_id
1 'polypeptide(L)'
;MRYLYSLFIGISSAAVAILLHQSLPPFGVIAGLVVTYGAIWIVGRTYSGRKFKFVAFVGWLTLMIRGGSFGAGQELLIQGDGVGSTLLIVGTLLALGAVTARN
;
A
#
# COMPACT_ATOMS: atom_id res chain seq x y z
N MET A 1 3.10 -15.27 14.60
CA MET A 1 1.78 -14.62 14.39
C MET A 1 1.87 -13.14 14.03
N ARG A 2 2.45 -12.24 14.86
CA ARG A 2 2.49 -10.79 14.58
C ARG A 2 3.08 -10.41 13.20
N TYR A 3 4.14 -11.09 12.78
CA TYR A 3 4.73 -10.90 11.44
C TYR A 3 3.75 -11.24 10.31
N LEU A 4 3.06 -12.38 10.41
CA LEU A 4 2.05 -12.79 9.41
C LEU A 4 0.89 -11.79 9.35
N TYR A 5 0.38 -11.34 10.49
CA TYR A 5 -0.66 -10.32 10.52
C TYR A 5 -0.20 -8.98 9.95
N SER A 6 1.04 -8.58 10.24
CA SER A 6 1.62 -7.35 9.68
C SER A 6 1.70 -7.44 8.15
N LEU A 7 2.19 -8.57 7.64
CA LEU A 7 2.27 -8.83 6.21
C LEU A 7 0.87 -8.79 5.57
N PHE A 8 -0.10 -9.48 6.17
CA PHE A 8 -1.47 -9.54 5.70
C PHE A 8 -2.15 -8.16 5.68
N ILE A 9 -1.95 -7.34 6.71
CA ILE A 9 -2.45 -5.95 6.74
C ILE A 9 -1.83 -5.13 5.61
N GLY A 10 -0.53 -5.29 5.34
CA GLY A 10 0.13 -4.64 4.22
C GLY A 10 -0.43 -5.04 2.85
N ILE A 11 -0.62 -6.34 2.63
CA ILE A 11 -1.23 -6.86 1.39
C ILE A 11 -2.67 -6.31 1.25
N SER A 12 -3.44 -6.35 2.33
CA SER A 12 -4.83 -5.89 2.33
C SER A 12 -4.93 -4.39 2.05
N SER A 13 -4.04 -3.58 2.63
CA SER A 13 -4.04 -2.14 2.39
C SER A 13 -3.63 -1.79 0.95
N ALA A 14 -2.69 -2.54 0.35
CA ALA A 14 -2.40 -2.41 -1.07
C ALA A 14 -3.60 -2.80 -1.94
N ALA A 15 -4.29 -3.89 -1.63
CA ALA A 15 -5.47 -4.33 -2.38
C ALA A 15 -6.56 -3.26 -2.38
N VAL A 16 -6.85 -2.71 -1.20
CA VAL A 16 -7.82 -1.60 -1.05
C VAL A 16 -7.37 -0.38 -1.85
N ALA A 17 -6.10 0.01 -1.77
CA ALA A 17 -5.60 1.16 -2.51
C ALA A 17 -5.68 0.96 -4.03
N ILE A 18 -5.37 -0.24 -4.54
CA ILE A 18 -5.49 -0.60 -5.97
C ILE A 18 -6.95 -0.56 -6.41
N LEU A 19 -7.89 -1.06 -5.62
CA LEU A 19 -9.31 -1.01 -5.99
C LEU A 19 -9.86 0.43 -5.98
N LEU A 20 -9.42 1.25 -5.02
CA LEU A 20 -9.92 2.62 -4.86
C LEU A 20 -9.35 3.61 -5.88
N HIS A 21 -8.07 3.50 -6.28
CA HIS A 21 -7.37 4.62 -6.91
C HIS A 21 -8.03 5.15 -8.19
N GLN A 22 -8.62 4.28 -9.00
CA GLN A 22 -9.30 4.63 -10.26
C GLN A 22 -10.83 4.69 -10.12
N SER A 23 -11.40 4.39 -8.96
CA SER A 23 -12.86 4.35 -8.79
C SER A 23 -13.51 5.73 -8.89
N LEU A 24 -12.85 6.77 -8.38
CA LEU A 24 -13.33 8.16 -8.43
C LEU A 24 -12.16 9.16 -8.35
N PRO A 25 -11.35 9.36 -9.42
CA PRO A 25 -10.26 10.31 -9.40
C PRO A 25 -10.74 11.76 -9.17
N PRO A 26 -10.06 12.58 -8.34
CA PRO A 26 -8.83 12.27 -7.59
C PRO A 26 -9.08 11.66 -6.19
N PHE A 27 -10.33 11.58 -5.74
CA PHE A 27 -10.67 11.14 -4.38
C PHE A 27 -10.27 9.68 -4.09
N GLY A 28 -10.40 8.80 -5.08
CA GLY A 28 -10.03 7.40 -4.98
C GLY A 28 -8.54 7.19 -4.65
N VAL A 29 -7.65 7.88 -5.38
CA VAL A 29 -6.20 7.80 -5.11
C VAL A 29 -5.85 8.44 -3.77
N ILE A 30 -6.47 9.57 -3.41
CA ILE A 30 -6.27 10.20 -2.09
C ILE A 30 -6.64 9.22 -0.97
N ALA A 31 -7.81 8.56 -1.07
CA ALA A 31 -8.23 7.55 -0.11
C ALA A 31 -7.25 6.38 -0.05
N GLY A 32 -6.77 5.88 -1.20
CA GLY A 32 -5.77 4.81 -1.27
C GLY A 32 -4.43 5.18 -0.60
N LEU A 33 -3.98 6.43 -0.75
CA LEU A 33 -2.78 6.97 -0.09
C LEU A 33 -2.95 7.04 1.43
N VAL A 34 -4.11 7.53 1.91
CA VAL A 34 -4.43 7.60 3.35
C VAL A 34 -4.49 6.20 3.95
N VAL A 35 -5.15 5.25 3.28
CA VAL A 35 -5.22 3.84 3.71
C VAL A 35 -3.83 3.22 3.79
N THR A 36 -2.97 3.46 2.80
CA THR A 36 -1.59 2.95 2.76
C THR A 36 -0.79 3.44 3.98
N TYR A 37 -0.76 4.75 4.22
CA TYR A 37 -0.02 5.31 5.35
C TYR A 37 -0.61 4.84 6.68
N GLY A 38 -1.94 4.96 6.83
CA GLY A 38 -2.65 4.65 8.06
C GLY A 38 -2.49 3.18 8.49
N ALA A 39 -2.66 2.25 7.55
CA ALA A 39 -2.55 0.81 7.84
C ALA A 39 -1.14 0.44 8.33
N ILE A 40 -0.09 0.89 7.62
CA ILE A 40 1.30 0.59 8.00
C ILE A 40 1.68 1.28 9.32
N TRP A 41 1.21 2.52 9.53
CA TRP A 41 1.46 3.26 10.76
C TRP A 41 0.81 2.58 11.97
N ILE A 42 -0.45 2.18 11.87
CA ILE A 42 -1.21 1.49 12.93
C ILE A 42 -0.51 0.19 13.33
N VAL A 43 -0.03 -0.61 12.38
CA VAL A 43 0.67 -1.89 12.66
C VAL A 43 1.82 -1.70 13.67
N GLY A 44 2.62 -0.65 13.50
CA GLY A 44 3.73 -0.40 14.43
C GLY A 44 3.29 0.16 15.78
N ARG A 45 2.15 0.86 15.84
CA ARG A 45 1.53 1.32 17.09
C ARG A 45 0.95 0.14 17.88
N THR A 46 0.30 -0.80 17.20
CA THR A 46 -0.29 -2.00 17.81
C THR A 46 0.76 -2.99 18.34
N TYR A 47 1.87 -3.18 17.61
CA TYR A 47 2.90 -4.15 17.99
C TYR A 47 4.18 -3.52 18.57
N SER A 48 4.18 -2.20 18.78
CA SER A 48 5.27 -1.41 19.38
C SER A 48 6.66 -1.67 18.76
N GLY A 49 6.74 -1.84 17.44
CA GLY A 49 8.00 -2.18 16.77
C GLY A 49 8.07 -1.79 15.30
N ARG A 50 9.14 -1.09 14.90
CA ARG A 50 9.39 -0.68 13.51
C ARG A 50 9.51 -1.88 12.55
N LYS A 51 10.05 -3.00 13.03
CA LYS A 51 10.17 -4.25 12.26
C LYS A 51 8.83 -4.76 11.70
N PHE A 52 7.73 -4.55 12.44
CA PHE A 52 6.40 -4.96 12.00
C PHE A 52 5.86 -4.04 10.90
N LYS A 53 6.14 -2.74 10.98
CA LYS A 53 5.84 -1.79 9.89
C LYS A 53 6.58 -2.17 8.61
N PHE A 54 7.86 -2.52 8.72
CA PHE A 54 8.64 -2.96 7.56
C PHE A 54 8.06 -4.23 6.91
N VAL A 55 7.61 -5.19 7.73
CA VAL A 55 6.95 -6.41 7.22
C VAL A 55 5.62 -6.08 6.52
N ALA A 56 4.83 -5.14 7.05
CA ALA A 56 3.63 -4.64 6.37
C ALA A 56 3.98 -3.94 5.05
N PHE A 57 5.02 -3.12 5.03
CA PHE A 57 5.52 -2.49 3.80
C PHE A 57 5.93 -3.51 2.75
N VAL A 58 6.63 -4.59 3.11
CA VAL A 58 6.99 -5.67 2.18
C VAL A 58 5.74 -6.33 1.58
N GLY A 59 4.71 -6.58 2.39
CA GLY A 59 3.43 -7.12 1.93
C GLY A 59 2.73 -6.18 0.95
N TRP A 60 2.69 -4.89 1.29
CA TRP A 60 2.14 -3.84 0.44
C TRP A 60 2.87 -3.75 -0.90
N LEU A 61 4.21 -3.71 -0.86
CA LEU A 61 5.07 -3.58 -2.04
C LEU A 61 4.91 -4.77 -2.99
N THR A 62 4.82 -5.98 -2.45
CA THR A 62 4.64 -7.20 -3.25
C THR A 62 3.37 -7.12 -4.08
N LEU A 63 2.25 -6.67 -3.49
CA LEU A 63 0.99 -6.56 -4.20
C LEU A 63 0.98 -5.36 -5.18
N MET A 64 1.63 -4.25 -4.86
CA MET A 64 1.79 -3.12 -5.79
C MET A 64 2.58 -3.51 -7.03
N ILE A 65 3.69 -4.24 -6.87
CA ILE A 65 4.45 -4.80 -8.00
C ILE A 65 3.55 -5.70 -8.83
N ARG A 66 2.73 -6.55 -8.18
CA ARG A 66 1.80 -7.42 -8.91
C ARG A 66 0.74 -6.63 -9.67
N GLY A 67 0.19 -5.58 -9.07
CA GLY A 67 -0.84 -4.72 -9.68
C GLY A 67 -0.31 -3.87 -10.84
N GLY A 68 0.97 -3.47 -10.79
CA GLY A 68 1.66 -2.77 -11.87
C GLY A 68 2.30 -3.69 -12.93
N SER A 69 2.11 -5.01 -12.83
CA SER A 69 2.60 -5.99 -13.81
C SER A 69 1.45 -6.61 -14.58
N PHE A 70 1.73 -7.09 -15.80
CA PHE A 70 0.71 -7.71 -16.64
C PHE A 70 0.05 -8.93 -15.96
N GLY A 71 -1.29 -8.91 -15.93
CA GLY A 71 -2.12 -10.02 -15.50
C GLY A 71 -2.28 -11.10 -16.57
N ALA A 72 -3.09 -12.13 -16.28
CA ALA A 72 -3.40 -13.19 -17.24
C ALA A 72 -4.08 -12.63 -18.52
N GLY A 73 -4.89 -11.58 -18.37
CA GLY A 73 -5.54 -10.88 -19.49
C GLY A 73 -4.68 -9.83 -20.19
N GLN A 74 -3.37 -9.72 -19.89
CA GLN A 74 -2.51 -8.63 -20.36
C GLN A 74 -2.97 -7.23 -19.92
N GLU A 75 -3.75 -7.17 -18.84
CA GLU A 75 -4.21 -5.93 -18.22
C GLU A 75 -3.30 -5.53 -17.05
N LEU A 76 -3.21 -4.22 -16.83
CA LEU A 76 -2.59 -3.62 -15.65
C LEU A 76 -3.68 -3.13 -14.71
N LEU A 77 -3.64 -3.56 -13.45
CA LEU A 77 -4.53 -3.02 -12.42
C LEU A 77 -4.16 -1.59 -12.06
N ILE A 78 -2.86 -1.29 -12.09
CA ILE A 78 -2.32 0.06 -11.92
C ILE A 78 -1.77 0.52 -13.26
N GLN A 79 -2.52 1.42 -13.90
CA GLN A 79 -2.16 1.92 -15.24
C GLN A 79 -1.02 2.93 -15.17
N GLY A 80 -0.26 3.06 -16.27
CA GLY A 80 0.81 4.07 -16.42
C GLY A 80 0.30 5.49 -16.67
N ASP A 81 -0.86 5.84 -16.13
CA ASP A 81 -1.47 7.17 -16.22
C ASP A 81 -1.08 8.03 -15.01
N GLY A 82 -1.56 9.28 -14.95
CA GLY A 82 -1.24 10.18 -13.85
C GLY A 82 -1.70 9.68 -12.47
N VAL A 83 -2.87 9.02 -12.42
CA VAL A 83 -3.47 8.53 -11.17
C VAL A 83 -2.74 7.27 -10.66
N GLY A 84 -2.47 6.30 -11.54
CA GLY A 84 -1.71 5.09 -11.22
C GLY A 84 -0.25 5.39 -10.88
N SER A 85 0.40 6.28 -11.62
CA SER A 85 1.77 6.73 -11.31
C SER A 85 1.84 7.44 -9.97
N THR A 86 0.83 8.25 -9.63
CA THR A 86 0.71 8.88 -8.30
C THR A 86 0.61 7.82 -7.20
N LEU A 87 -0.23 6.80 -7.38
CA LEU A 87 -0.35 5.72 -6.42
C LEU A 87 0.99 5.00 -6.20
N LEU A 88 1.72 4.68 -7.27
CA LEU A 88 3.01 3.99 -7.16
C LEU A 88 4.07 4.84 -6.48
N ILE A 89 4.28 6.08 -6.95
CA ILE A 89 5.37 6.94 -6.47
C ILE A 89 5.03 7.49 -5.09
N VAL A 90 3.92 8.22 -4.97
CA VAL A 90 3.53 8.86 -3.69
C VAL A 90 3.14 7.81 -2.66
N GLY A 91 2.47 6.73 -3.07
CA GLY A 91 2.14 5.63 -2.16
C GLY A 91 3.38 4.95 -1.60
N THR A 92 4.43 4.73 -2.42
CA THR A 92 5.69 4.17 -1.93
C THR A 92 6.38 5.10 -0.93
N LEU A 93 6.43 6.41 -1.23
CA LEU A 93 6.99 7.41 -0.31
C LEU A 93 6.23 7.46 1.02
N LEU A 94 4.90 7.43 0.97
CA LEU A 94 4.06 7.39 2.17
C LEU A 94 4.22 6.09 2.96
N ALA A 95 4.33 4.95 2.29
CA ALA A 95 4.56 3.67 2.95
C ALA A 95 5.90 3.66 3.70
N LEU A 96 6.97 4.17 3.07
CA LEU A 96 8.28 4.36 3.72
C LEU A 96 8.21 5.39 4.86
N GLY A 97 7.48 6.49 4.67
CA GLY A 97 7.19 7.47 5.72
C GLY A 97 6.51 6.84 6.93
N ALA A 98 5.50 5.99 6.70
CA ALA A 98 4.79 5.28 7.75
C ALA A 98 5.72 4.33 8.53
N VAL A 99 6.63 3.63 7.84
CA VAL A 99 7.65 2.76 8.46
C VAL A 99 8.58 3.55 9.37
N THR A 100 9.03 4.72 8.95
CA THR A 100 9.97 5.55 9.72
C THR A 100 9.31 6.34 10.84
N ALA A 101 8.00 6.64 10.73
CA ALA A 101 7.21 7.35 11.72
C ALA A 101 7.31 6.72 13.12
N ARG A 102 7.30 7.56 14.15
CA ARG A 102 7.34 7.13 15.56
C ARG A 102 6.09 6.28 15.89
N ASN A 103 6.26 5.34 16.81
CA ASN A 103 5.20 4.46 17.30
C ASN A 103 4.41 5.16 18.40
#